data_AF-A0AAX1N9B1-F1
#
_entry.id   AF-A0AAX1N9B1-F1
#
_cell.length_a   1.000
_cell.length_b   1.000
_cell.length_c   1.000
_cell.angle_alpha   90.00
_cell.angle_beta   90.00
_cell.angle_gamma   90.00
#
_symmetry.space_group_name_H-M   'P 1'
#
loop_
_entity.id
_entity.type
_entity.pdbx_description
1 polymer ?
#
loop_
_entity_poly.entity_id
_entity_poly.type
_entity_poly.pdbx_seq_one_letter_code
_entity_poly.pdbx_strand_id
1 'polypeptide(L)'
;MTFSKKYNRSLHAYSSKGTTSDDRFMPKGYVQAFSSLDRLVLTEKLDGQNNCLSKLGVFARSHAAPSQLPWDKPLLDRWQLIKNQLKGLEVFGENMYGIHSIGYKKLESFFYVFAIRENDRWLSWEEVKFYAALLDFPTVPEINIKKSLSEFLSNSKNDEEALQNWLTFQLGYPWEEYIQTEGQLGGYDVHTDLPCCEGFVIRNADEFPTNSGLVSVCENEFSDLFKLVRANHVKTDEHWVKHWKPAKLTNYHTYQWHAYEY
;
A
#
# COMPACT_ATOMS: atom_id res chain seq x y z
N MET A 1 8.38 -23.89 -12.17
CA MET A 1 7.93 -22.58 -12.70
C MET A 1 7.38 -21.79 -11.53
N THR A 2 7.83 -20.55 -11.31
CA THR A 2 7.26 -19.67 -10.29
C THR A 2 5.87 -19.22 -10.76
N PHE A 3 4.82 -19.50 -9.98
CA PHE A 3 3.44 -19.23 -10.35
C PHE A 3 3.10 -17.73 -10.48
N SER A 4 3.87 -16.85 -9.82
CA SER A 4 3.82 -15.39 -9.94
C SER A 4 5.09 -14.81 -9.34
N LYS A 5 5.51 -13.62 -9.78
CA LYS A 5 6.66 -12.92 -9.16
C LYS A 5 6.15 -12.10 -7.96
N LYS A 6 6.90 -12.12 -6.85
CA LYS A 6 6.56 -11.39 -5.62
C LYS A 6 6.47 -9.87 -5.88
N TYR A 7 5.73 -9.19 -5.01
CA TYR A 7 5.88 -7.75 -4.82
C TYR A 7 7.28 -7.46 -4.26
N ASN A 8 7.98 -6.48 -4.84
CA ASN A 8 9.32 -6.11 -4.39
C ASN A 8 9.27 -5.42 -3.02
N ARG A 9 10.42 -5.33 -2.36
CA ARG A 9 10.52 -4.71 -1.05
C ARG A 9 10.43 -3.18 -1.19
N SER A 10 9.41 -2.58 -0.58
CA SER A 10 9.34 -1.13 -0.37
C SER A 10 10.27 -0.71 0.75
N LEU A 11 11.16 0.24 0.48
CA LEU A 11 12.14 0.74 1.45
C LEU A 11 11.55 1.85 2.33
N HIS A 12 12.11 2.00 3.53
CA HIS A 12 11.70 3.03 4.49
C HIS A 12 12.39 4.38 4.23
N ALA A 13 11.66 5.48 4.38
CA ALA A 13 12.27 6.79 4.64
C ALA A 13 13.02 6.76 5.99
N TYR A 14 14.02 7.63 6.18
CA TYR A 14 14.79 7.65 7.43
C TYR A 14 13.95 8.09 8.64
N SER A 15 12.92 8.91 8.44
CA SER A 15 11.97 9.25 9.52
C SER A 15 11.04 8.12 9.94
N SER A 16 10.90 7.04 9.15
CA SER A 16 9.98 5.95 9.45
C SER A 16 10.26 5.33 10.83
N LYS A 17 9.19 5.11 11.61
CA LYS A 17 9.31 4.66 13.01
C LYS A 17 9.04 3.17 13.22
N GLY A 18 8.24 2.55 12.35
CA GLY A 18 7.96 1.11 12.37
C GLY A 18 9.04 0.34 11.63
N THR A 19 10.13 0.00 12.31
CA THR A 19 11.22 -0.79 11.73
C THR A 19 11.65 -1.93 12.63
N THR A 20 12.10 -3.01 12.00
CA THR A 20 12.68 -4.21 12.57
C THR A 20 14.10 -4.39 12.02
N SER A 21 14.86 -5.36 12.53
CA SER A 21 16.21 -5.65 12.02
C SER A 21 16.25 -6.04 10.54
N ASP A 22 15.13 -6.51 10.00
CA ASP A 22 15.01 -6.95 8.61
C ASP A 22 14.63 -5.81 7.66
N ASP A 23 14.20 -4.66 8.18
CA ASP A 23 13.81 -3.52 7.37
C ASP A 23 15.02 -2.83 6.73
N ARG A 24 14.76 -2.23 5.58
CA ARG A 24 15.76 -1.58 4.74
C ARG A 24 15.31 -0.15 4.46
N PHE A 25 16.27 0.76 4.47
CA PHE A 25 16.04 2.18 4.29
C PHE A 25 16.47 2.61 2.89
N MET A 26 15.84 3.68 2.40
CA MET A 26 16.27 4.33 1.17
C MET A 26 17.74 4.78 1.28
N PRO A 27 18.51 4.72 0.18
CA PRO A 27 19.89 5.21 0.19
C PRO A 27 19.92 6.74 0.31
N LYS A 28 21.09 7.30 0.69
CA LYS A 28 21.28 8.75 0.73
C LYS A 28 21.01 9.38 -0.64
N GLY A 29 20.40 10.57 -0.66
CA GLY A 29 20.06 11.28 -1.89
C GLY A 29 18.72 10.86 -2.52
N TYR A 30 17.97 9.95 -1.91
CA TYR A 30 16.69 9.51 -2.47
C TYR A 30 15.66 10.66 -2.56
N VAL A 31 15.63 11.59 -1.61
CA VAL A 31 14.69 12.72 -1.67
C VAL A 31 15.03 13.63 -2.84
N GLN A 32 16.33 13.88 -3.07
CA GLN A 32 16.79 14.59 -4.25
C GLN A 32 16.40 13.86 -5.55
N ALA A 33 16.56 12.53 -5.61
CA ALA A 33 16.16 11.75 -6.78
C ALA A 33 14.65 11.84 -7.05
N PHE A 34 13.82 11.65 -6.02
CA PHE A 34 12.36 11.73 -6.14
C PHE A 34 11.88 13.14 -6.49
N SER A 35 12.60 14.19 -6.06
CA SER A 35 12.27 15.57 -6.42
C SER A 35 12.44 15.88 -7.91
N SER A 36 13.22 15.06 -8.63
CA SER A 36 13.46 15.21 -10.07
C SER A 36 12.39 14.54 -10.94
N LEU A 37 11.48 13.78 -10.33
CA LEU A 37 10.34 13.18 -11.03
C LEU A 37 9.27 14.24 -11.28
N ASP A 38 8.65 14.17 -12.46
CA ASP A 38 7.61 15.13 -12.86
C ASP A 38 6.40 15.11 -11.92
N ARG A 39 6.02 13.91 -11.46
CA ARG A 39 4.88 13.70 -10.59
C ARG A 39 5.13 12.58 -9.58
N LEU A 40 4.71 12.85 -8.35
CA LEU A 40 4.64 11.86 -7.28
C LEU A 40 3.18 11.52 -6.98
N VAL A 41 2.98 10.37 -6.34
CA VAL A 41 1.73 9.97 -5.71
C VAL A 41 1.99 9.72 -4.24
N LEU A 42 1.12 10.23 -3.38
CA LEU A 42 1.12 10.01 -1.94
C LEU A 42 -0.17 9.28 -1.57
N THR A 43 -0.06 8.09 -1.00
CA THR A 43 -1.22 7.32 -0.52
C THR A 43 -1.10 7.00 0.96
N GLU A 44 -2.24 6.85 1.62
CA GLU A 44 -2.26 6.17 2.92
C GLU A 44 -1.82 4.72 2.74
N LYS A 45 -1.01 4.23 3.69
CA LYS A 45 -0.70 2.82 3.80
C LYS A 45 -1.76 2.15 4.67
N LEU A 46 -2.29 1.02 4.20
CA LEU A 46 -3.28 0.22 4.91
C LEU A 46 -2.64 -1.00 5.56
N ASP A 47 -3.14 -1.35 6.74
CA ASP A 47 -2.73 -2.51 7.54
C ASP A 47 -3.68 -3.68 7.32
N GLY A 48 -3.38 -4.48 6.31
CA GLY A 48 -4.07 -5.72 6.03
C GLY A 48 -3.09 -6.78 5.54
N GLN A 49 -3.54 -7.63 4.63
CA GLN A 49 -2.68 -8.59 3.97
C GLN A 49 -2.39 -8.18 2.53
N ASN A 50 -1.11 -8.09 2.18
CA ASN A 50 -0.69 -7.99 0.79
C ASN A 50 -1.13 -9.22 0.00
N ASN A 51 -1.96 -8.98 -1.03
CA ASN A 51 -2.40 -10.00 -1.96
C ASN A 51 -2.16 -9.57 -3.42
N CYS A 52 -1.90 -10.56 -4.28
CA CYS A 52 -1.78 -10.41 -5.72
C CYS A 52 -2.83 -11.26 -6.43
N LEU A 53 -3.66 -10.65 -7.27
CA LEU A 53 -4.56 -11.34 -8.20
C LEU A 53 -3.86 -11.47 -9.55
N SER A 54 -3.74 -12.69 -10.05
CA SER A 54 -3.33 -12.94 -11.43
C SER A 54 -4.26 -13.96 -12.07
N LYS A 55 -4.14 -14.19 -13.38
CA LYS A 55 -4.86 -15.27 -14.06
C LYS A 55 -4.65 -16.65 -13.42
N LEU A 56 -3.52 -16.84 -12.72
CA LEU A 56 -3.11 -18.12 -12.15
C LEU A 56 -3.62 -18.34 -10.72
N GLY A 57 -4.03 -17.29 -10.01
CA GLY A 57 -4.50 -17.41 -8.64
C GLY A 57 -4.51 -16.10 -7.86
N VAL A 58 -4.94 -16.21 -6.61
CA VAL A 58 -4.72 -15.21 -5.57
C VAL A 58 -3.49 -15.63 -4.78
N PHE A 59 -2.50 -14.76 -4.64
CA PHE A 59 -1.26 -15.05 -3.92
C PHE A 59 -1.14 -14.14 -2.71
N ALA A 60 -0.75 -14.70 -1.57
CA ALA A 60 -0.26 -13.90 -0.44
C ALA A 60 1.20 -13.50 -0.69
N ARG A 61 1.79 -12.71 0.22
CA ARG A 61 3.15 -12.14 0.16
C ARG A 61 4.27 -13.08 -0.32
N SER A 62 4.19 -14.38 -0.01
CA SER A 62 5.24 -15.35 -0.37
C SER A 62 5.20 -15.81 -1.83
N HIS A 63 4.07 -15.65 -2.54
CA HIS A 63 3.85 -16.15 -3.91
C HIS A 63 4.29 -17.61 -4.14
N ALA A 64 4.42 -18.43 -3.08
CA ALA A 64 4.92 -19.79 -3.18
C ALA A 64 3.87 -20.72 -3.81
N ALA A 65 2.61 -20.50 -3.47
CA ALA A 65 1.44 -21.16 -4.02
C ALA A 65 0.23 -20.21 -3.93
N PRO A 66 -0.85 -20.46 -4.69
CA PRO A 66 -2.11 -19.76 -4.49
C PRO A 66 -2.58 -19.88 -3.02
N SER A 67 -3.11 -18.80 -2.48
CA SER A 67 -3.57 -18.74 -1.10
C SER A 67 -4.80 -19.63 -0.89
N GLN A 68 -4.84 -20.25 0.28
CA GLN A 68 -5.99 -20.98 0.82
C GLN A 68 -6.36 -20.47 2.22
N LEU A 69 -5.87 -19.28 2.58
CA LEU A 69 -6.04 -18.72 3.91
C LEU A 69 -7.50 -18.32 4.13
N PRO A 70 -8.07 -18.54 5.34
CA PRO A 70 -9.47 -18.21 5.61
C PRO A 70 -9.83 -16.74 5.36
N TRP A 71 -8.91 -15.82 5.68
CA TRP A 71 -9.11 -14.38 5.45
C TRP A 71 -8.93 -13.95 3.99
N ASP A 72 -8.50 -14.84 3.09
CA ASP A 72 -8.50 -14.61 1.64
C ASP A 72 -9.77 -15.13 0.96
N LYS A 73 -10.69 -15.77 1.69
CA LYS A 73 -11.88 -16.41 1.13
C LYS A 73 -12.75 -15.45 0.29
N PRO A 74 -13.10 -14.23 0.75
CA PRO A 74 -13.86 -13.30 -0.09
C PRO A 74 -13.13 -12.93 -1.38
N LEU A 75 -11.83 -12.68 -1.27
CA LEU A 75 -11.01 -12.30 -2.41
C LEU A 75 -10.86 -13.45 -3.41
N LEU A 76 -10.74 -14.70 -2.95
CA LEU A 76 -10.74 -15.90 -3.78
C LEU A 76 -12.05 -16.06 -4.57
N ASP A 77 -13.19 -15.82 -3.93
CA ASP A 77 -14.49 -15.90 -4.59
C ASP A 77 -14.65 -14.79 -5.64
N ARG A 78 -14.25 -13.55 -5.30
CA ARG A 78 -14.21 -12.43 -6.27
C ARG A 78 -13.29 -12.75 -7.43
N TRP A 79 -12.11 -13.32 -7.17
CA TRP A 79 -11.16 -13.75 -8.19
C TRP A 79 -11.75 -14.76 -9.16
N GLN A 80 -12.54 -15.74 -8.71
CA GLN A 80 -13.18 -16.72 -9.61
C GLN A 80 -14.05 -16.07 -10.69
N LEU A 81 -14.67 -14.94 -10.37
CA LEU A 81 -15.53 -14.18 -11.29
C LEU A 81 -14.72 -13.37 -12.31
N ILE A 82 -13.56 -12.83 -11.91
CA ILE A 82 -12.79 -11.89 -12.72
C ILE A 82 -11.50 -12.46 -13.34
N LYS A 83 -11.06 -13.68 -12.97
CA LYS A 83 -9.76 -14.25 -13.39
C LYS A 83 -9.51 -14.27 -14.89
N ASN A 84 -10.56 -14.42 -15.70
CA ASN A 84 -10.46 -14.43 -17.15
C ASN A 84 -10.22 -13.02 -17.73
N GLN A 85 -10.62 -11.98 -17.01
CA GLN A 85 -10.43 -10.57 -17.37
C GLN A 85 -9.01 -10.09 -17.08
N LEU A 86 -8.33 -10.71 -16.09
CA LEU A 86 -6.97 -10.32 -15.68
C LEU A 86 -5.93 -10.50 -16.79
N LYS A 87 -6.11 -11.46 -17.70
CA LYS A 87 -5.18 -11.71 -18.83
C LYS A 87 -3.72 -11.83 -18.35
N GLY A 88 -2.87 -10.82 -18.62
CA GLY A 88 -1.47 -10.73 -18.21
C GLY A 88 -1.21 -9.83 -17.01
N LEU A 89 -2.26 -9.22 -16.44
CA LEU A 89 -2.17 -8.33 -15.29
C LEU A 89 -1.93 -9.12 -14.00
N GLU A 90 -1.04 -8.59 -13.18
CA GLU A 90 -0.86 -8.93 -11.77
C GLU A 90 -1.29 -7.73 -10.92
N VAL A 91 -2.46 -7.84 -10.30
CA VAL A 91 -3.10 -6.77 -9.53
C VAL A 91 -2.74 -6.93 -8.06
N PHE A 92 -1.97 -5.99 -7.53
CA PHE A 92 -1.55 -5.97 -6.13
C PHE A 92 -2.42 -5.01 -5.32
N GLY A 93 -2.87 -5.48 -4.17
CA GLY A 93 -3.70 -4.70 -3.26
C GLY A 93 -3.63 -5.20 -1.84
N GLU A 94 -4.17 -4.40 -0.94
CA GLU A 94 -4.28 -4.74 0.47
C GLU A 94 -5.65 -5.39 0.71
N ASN A 95 -5.64 -6.64 1.16
CA ASN A 95 -6.82 -7.36 1.62
C ASN A 95 -7.12 -6.96 3.06
N MET A 96 -8.25 -6.29 3.25
CA MET A 96 -8.72 -5.73 4.51
C MET A 96 -9.70 -6.64 5.24
N TYR A 97 -10.00 -7.83 4.70
CA TYR A 97 -11.02 -8.71 5.30
C TYR A 97 -10.61 -9.18 6.70
N GLY A 98 -9.36 -9.58 6.90
CA GLY A 98 -8.86 -9.90 8.25
C GLY A 98 -8.37 -8.63 8.94
N ILE A 99 -8.97 -8.26 10.08
CA ILE A 99 -8.51 -7.11 10.88
C ILE A 99 -7.14 -7.42 11.50
N HIS A 100 -6.13 -6.59 11.25
CA HIS A 100 -4.77 -6.71 11.81
C HIS A 100 -4.60 -5.86 13.09
N SER A 101 -3.55 -5.03 13.17
CA SER A 101 -3.29 -4.13 14.31
C SER A 101 -4.13 -2.86 14.24
N ILE A 102 -4.59 -2.50 13.04
CA ILE A 102 -5.49 -1.39 12.77
C ILE A 102 -6.80 -1.95 12.21
N GLY A 103 -7.91 -1.55 12.83
CA GLY A 103 -9.24 -1.72 12.26
C GLY A 103 -9.68 -0.45 11.53
N TYR A 104 -10.63 -0.56 10.63
CA TYR A 104 -11.09 0.55 9.79
C TYR A 104 -12.61 0.64 9.82
N LYS A 105 -13.15 1.79 10.22
CA LYS A 105 -14.60 2.02 10.40
C LYS A 105 -15.33 2.41 9.11
N LYS A 106 -14.59 2.83 8.07
CA LYS A 106 -15.14 3.37 6.81
C LYS A 106 -14.72 2.56 5.56
N LEU A 107 -14.47 1.26 5.69
CA LEU A 107 -14.14 0.42 4.54
C LEU A 107 -15.35 0.31 3.59
N GLU A 108 -15.12 0.47 2.30
CA GLU A 108 -16.11 0.27 1.23
C GLU A 108 -15.87 -1.05 0.48
N SER A 109 -14.65 -1.60 0.54
CA SER A 109 -14.24 -2.84 -0.11
C SER A 109 -13.38 -3.69 0.82
N PHE A 110 -13.31 -4.99 0.57
CA PHE A 110 -12.32 -5.86 1.22
C PHE A 110 -10.95 -5.84 0.54
N PHE A 111 -10.82 -5.23 -0.63
CA PHE A 111 -9.56 -5.18 -1.37
C PHE A 111 -9.35 -3.79 -1.96
N TYR A 112 -8.19 -3.20 -1.66
CA TYR A 112 -7.78 -1.86 -2.12
C TYR A 112 -6.51 -1.97 -2.96
N VAL A 113 -6.60 -1.62 -4.24
CA VAL A 113 -5.48 -1.73 -5.18
C VAL A 113 -4.44 -0.65 -4.90
N PHE A 114 -3.16 -1.01 -4.84
CA PHE A 114 -2.07 -0.02 -4.74
C PHE A 114 -1.02 -0.15 -5.86
N ALA A 115 -1.00 -1.25 -6.61
CA ALA A 115 -0.10 -1.42 -7.74
C ALA A 115 -0.62 -2.46 -8.72
N ILE A 116 -0.26 -2.31 -9.99
CA ILE A 116 -0.53 -3.31 -11.04
C ILE A 116 0.76 -3.49 -11.83
N ARG A 117 1.08 -4.74 -12.15
CA ARG A 117 2.20 -5.09 -13.01
C ARG A 117 1.70 -5.80 -14.25
N GLU A 118 2.25 -5.44 -15.40
CA GLU A 118 2.05 -6.13 -16.67
C GLU A 118 3.41 -6.30 -17.34
N ASN A 119 3.77 -7.53 -17.72
CA ASN A 119 5.04 -7.84 -18.40
C ASN A 119 6.28 -7.22 -17.73
N ASP A 120 6.42 -7.41 -16.41
CA ASP A 120 7.53 -6.87 -15.59
C ASP A 120 7.61 -5.34 -15.45
N ARG A 121 6.60 -4.62 -15.94
CA ARG A 121 6.46 -3.16 -15.80
C ARG A 121 5.36 -2.83 -14.79
N TRP A 122 5.69 -2.00 -13.80
CA TRP A 122 4.70 -1.42 -12.90
C TRP A 122 3.99 -0.28 -13.62
N LEU A 123 2.67 -0.35 -13.67
CA LEU A 123 1.86 0.61 -14.39
C LEU A 123 1.86 1.98 -13.71
N SER A 124 1.64 3.03 -14.49
CA SER A 124 1.42 4.38 -13.99
C SER A 124 0.21 4.43 -13.05
N TRP A 125 0.15 5.44 -12.19
CA TRP A 125 -0.94 5.56 -11.23
C TRP A 125 -2.30 5.79 -11.91
N GLU A 126 -2.33 6.49 -13.06
CA GLU A 126 -3.55 6.64 -13.85
C GLU A 126 -4.02 5.29 -14.42
N GLU A 127 -3.11 4.46 -14.94
CA GLU A 127 -3.45 3.09 -15.37
C GLU A 127 -3.89 2.23 -14.18
N VAL A 128 -3.26 2.36 -13.01
CA VAL A 128 -3.67 1.64 -11.79
C VAL A 128 -5.11 1.99 -11.42
N LYS A 129 -5.46 3.28 -11.38
CA LYS A 129 -6.84 3.73 -11.12
C LYS A 129 -7.81 3.22 -12.18
N PHE A 130 -7.43 3.28 -13.46
CA PHE A 130 -8.25 2.80 -14.57
C PHE A 130 -8.58 1.32 -14.43
N TYR A 131 -7.58 0.47 -14.23
CA TYR A 131 -7.78 -0.98 -14.11
C TYR A 131 -8.45 -1.36 -12.78
N ALA A 132 -8.19 -0.66 -11.69
CA ALA A 132 -8.90 -0.87 -10.44
C ALA A 132 -10.40 -0.62 -10.62
N ALA A 133 -10.78 0.51 -11.23
CA ALA A 133 -12.16 0.83 -11.56
C ALA A 133 -12.79 -0.21 -12.51
N LEU A 134 -12.06 -0.66 -13.54
CA LEU A 134 -12.54 -1.69 -14.48
C LEU A 134 -12.84 -3.03 -13.80
N LEU A 135 -12.16 -3.37 -12.71
CA LEU A 135 -12.33 -4.61 -11.97
C LEU A 135 -13.30 -4.48 -10.77
N ASP A 136 -13.97 -3.34 -10.64
CA ASP A 136 -14.72 -2.88 -9.47
C ASP A 136 -13.93 -3.04 -8.15
N PHE A 137 -12.76 -2.43 -8.08
CA PHE A 137 -12.03 -2.23 -6.84
C PHE A 137 -11.68 -0.75 -6.63
N PRO A 138 -11.73 -0.25 -5.39
CA PRO A 138 -11.10 1.02 -5.06
C PRO A 138 -9.57 0.90 -5.09
N THR A 139 -8.89 2.01 -5.30
CA THR A 139 -7.48 2.13 -4.94
C THR A 139 -7.33 2.50 -3.47
N VAL A 140 -6.16 2.25 -2.88
CA VAL A 140 -5.81 2.82 -1.57
C VAL A 140 -6.03 4.36 -1.55
N PRO A 141 -6.34 4.97 -0.39
CA PRO A 141 -6.65 6.39 -0.33
C PRO A 141 -5.48 7.25 -0.80
N GLU A 142 -5.74 8.12 -1.78
CA GLU A 142 -4.77 9.07 -2.31
C GLU A 142 -4.87 10.40 -1.55
N ILE A 143 -3.73 11.02 -1.26
CA ILE A 143 -3.64 12.37 -0.72
C ILE A 143 -3.27 13.31 -1.87
N ASN A 144 -4.11 14.31 -2.12
CA ASN A 144 -3.86 15.28 -3.19
C ASN A 144 -2.60 16.12 -2.92
N ILE A 145 -1.60 15.98 -3.79
CA ILE A 145 -0.35 16.75 -3.72
C ILE A 145 -0.59 18.15 -4.32
N LYS A 146 -0.39 19.18 -3.49
CA LYS A 146 -0.60 20.60 -3.84
C LYS A 146 0.68 21.29 -4.30
N LYS A 147 1.84 20.77 -3.91
CA LYS A 147 3.17 21.32 -4.23
C LYS A 147 4.17 20.22 -4.53
N SER A 148 5.08 20.48 -5.45
CA SER A 148 6.15 19.55 -5.80
C SER A 148 7.15 19.37 -4.64
N LEU A 149 7.81 18.22 -4.56
CA LEU A 149 8.86 17.98 -3.55
C LEU A 149 10.08 18.89 -3.76
N SER A 150 10.39 19.20 -5.03
CA SER A 150 11.51 20.09 -5.40
C SER A 150 11.42 21.49 -4.79
N GLU A 151 10.21 22.02 -4.57
CA GLU A 151 9.99 23.33 -3.93
C GLU A 151 10.50 23.41 -2.48
N PHE A 152 10.75 22.27 -1.83
CA PHE A 152 11.17 22.21 -0.43
C PHE A 152 12.66 21.92 -0.26
N LEU A 153 13.39 21.60 -1.33
CA LEU A 153 14.81 21.27 -1.25
C LEU A 153 15.67 22.49 -0.91
N SER A 154 15.48 23.61 -1.60
CA SER A 154 16.35 24.80 -1.45
C SER A 154 16.27 25.45 -0.07
N ASN A 155 15.15 25.25 0.64
CA ASN A 155 14.87 25.87 1.94
C ASN A 155 15.12 24.91 3.11
N SER A 156 15.64 23.72 2.85
CA SER A 156 15.88 22.68 3.87
C SER A 156 17.37 22.42 4.01
N LYS A 157 17.83 22.08 5.22
CA LYS A 157 19.26 21.83 5.49
C LYS A 157 19.71 20.47 4.96
N ASN A 158 18.78 19.54 4.76
CA ASN A 158 19.02 18.21 4.26
C ASN A 158 17.74 17.59 3.67
N ASP A 159 17.91 16.47 2.97
CA ASP A 159 16.84 15.65 2.37
C ASP A 159 15.69 15.33 3.33
N GLU A 160 15.99 14.97 4.58
CA GLU A 160 14.97 14.53 5.53
C GLU A 160 14.11 15.69 6.01
N GLU A 161 14.72 16.85 6.29
CA GLU A 161 13.99 18.08 6.60
C GLU A 161 13.11 18.51 5.40
N ALA A 162 13.60 18.36 4.16
CA ALA A 162 12.80 18.64 2.96
C ALA A 162 11.58 17.73 2.85
N LEU A 163 11.75 16.42 3.08
CA LEU A 163 10.65 15.45 3.06
C LEU A 163 9.62 15.76 4.15
N GLN A 164 10.07 16.03 5.39
CA GLN A 164 9.17 16.36 6.49
C GLN A 164 8.40 17.65 6.26
N ASN A 165 9.05 18.70 5.77
CA ASN A 165 8.39 19.96 5.44
C ASN A 165 7.37 19.79 4.30
N TRP A 166 7.72 19.02 3.27
CA TRP A 166 6.82 18.71 2.16
C TRP A 166 5.60 17.92 2.64
N LEU A 167 5.78 16.83 3.41
CA LEU A 167 4.69 16.05 3.98
C LEU A 167 3.79 16.89 4.88
N THR A 168 4.38 17.74 5.74
CA THR A 168 3.63 18.66 6.61
C THR A 168 2.75 19.59 5.80
N PHE A 169 3.26 20.11 4.68
CA PHE A 169 2.48 20.96 3.78
C PHE A 169 1.32 20.20 3.11
N GLN A 170 1.55 18.97 2.64
CA GLN A 170 0.49 18.18 1.98
C GLN A 170 -0.61 17.78 2.95
N LEU A 171 -0.23 17.32 4.14
CA LEU A 171 -1.12 16.74 5.15
C LEU A 171 -1.78 17.80 6.04
N GLY A 172 -1.19 19.00 6.16
CA GLY A 172 -1.59 20.03 7.11
C GLY A 172 -1.05 19.82 8.53
N TYR A 173 -0.37 18.70 8.78
CA TYR A 173 0.22 18.30 10.05
C TYR A 173 1.53 17.55 9.78
N PRO A 174 2.49 17.53 10.73
CA PRO A 174 3.57 16.55 10.70
C PRO A 174 3.00 15.14 10.51
N TRP A 175 3.65 14.32 9.70
CA TRP A 175 3.11 12.99 9.38
C TRP A 175 2.97 12.11 10.63
N GLU A 176 3.82 12.32 11.64
CA GLU A 176 3.75 11.66 12.95
C GLU A 176 2.48 12.03 13.74
N GLU A 177 1.92 13.22 13.53
CA GLU A 177 0.64 13.62 14.11
C GLU A 177 -0.52 13.10 13.27
N TYR A 178 -0.39 13.11 11.94
CA TYR A 178 -1.42 12.57 11.05
C TYR A 178 -1.72 11.10 11.34
N ILE A 179 -0.70 10.28 11.61
CA ILE A 179 -0.89 8.86 11.94
C ILE A 179 -1.63 8.62 13.27
N GLN A 180 -1.90 9.65 14.07
CA GLN A 180 -2.77 9.60 15.25
C GLN A 180 -4.22 10.00 14.94
N THR A 181 -4.54 10.26 13.68
CA THR A 181 -5.91 10.52 13.21
C THR A 181 -6.55 9.25 12.67
N GLU A 182 -7.85 9.33 12.34
CA GLU A 182 -8.58 8.22 11.73
C GLU A 182 -8.30 8.06 10.22
N GLY A 183 -7.55 8.97 9.59
CA GLY A 183 -7.31 8.95 8.16
C GLY A 183 -8.59 8.95 7.32
N GLN A 184 -8.48 8.55 6.06
CA GLN A 184 -9.63 8.54 5.16
C GLN A 184 -10.58 7.36 5.41
N LEU A 185 -10.06 6.21 5.86
CA LEU A 185 -10.85 4.98 6.05
C LEU A 185 -11.29 4.72 7.50
N GLY A 186 -11.14 5.68 8.41
CA GLY A 186 -11.62 5.55 9.78
C GLY A 186 -10.80 4.58 10.63
N GLY A 187 -9.47 4.61 10.49
CA GLY A 187 -8.51 3.76 11.16
C GLY A 187 -8.47 3.94 12.69
N TYR A 188 -8.36 2.83 13.42
CA TYR A 188 -8.23 2.80 14.88
C TYR A 188 -7.36 1.63 15.34
N ASP A 189 -6.61 1.80 16.43
CA ASP A 189 -5.82 0.71 17.00
C ASP A 189 -6.74 -0.28 17.71
N VAL A 190 -6.65 -1.56 17.36
CA VAL A 190 -7.60 -2.59 17.84
C VAL A 190 -7.52 -2.85 19.35
N HIS A 191 -6.45 -2.42 20.01
CA HIS A 191 -6.27 -2.60 21.45
C HIS A 191 -6.68 -1.39 22.27
N THR A 192 -6.49 -0.17 21.75
CA THR A 192 -6.77 1.07 22.48
C THR A 192 -8.05 1.79 22.01
N ASP A 193 -8.59 1.41 20.85
CA ASP A 193 -9.69 2.09 20.12
C ASP A 193 -9.41 3.58 19.83
N LEU A 194 -8.16 4.02 19.98
CA LEU A 194 -7.75 5.36 19.60
C LEU A 194 -7.57 5.45 18.08
N PRO A 195 -7.87 6.60 17.46
CA PRO A 195 -7.65 6.81 16.04
C PRO A 195 -6.18 6.57 15.67
N CYS A 196 -5.93 5.84 14.58
CA CYS A 196 -4.59 5.74 14.02
C CYS A 196 -4.60 5.35 12.54
N CYS A 197 -3.53 5.74 11.85
CA CYS A 197 -3.21 5.31 10.49
C CYS A 197 -1.88 4.56 10.50
N GLU A 198 -1.66 3.70 9.50
CA GLU A 198 -0.43 2.94 9.45
C GLU A 198 0.78 3.79 9.03
N GLY A 199 0.57 4.69 8.09
CA GLY A 199 1.62 5.49 7.49
C GLY A 199 1.28 5.80 6.03
N PHE A 200 2.33 5.94 5.21
CA PHE A 200 2.21 6.44 3.86
C PHE A 200 3.12 5.69 2.89
N VAL A 201 2.73 5.69 1.62
CA VAL A 201 3.58 5.28 0.50
C VAL A 201 3.71 6.48 -0.46
N ILE A 202 4.94 6.75 -0.88
CA ILE A 202 5.25 7.72 -1.93
C ILE A 202 5.84 6.96 -3.10
N ARG A 203 5.29 7.16 -4.30
CA ARG A 203 5.77 6.54 -5.54
C ARG A 203 5.88 7.53 -6.69
N ASN A 204 6.71 7.19 -7.67
CA ASN A 204 6.66 7.77 -9.01
C ASN A 204 5.24 7.57 -9.59
N ALA A 205 4.63 8.65 -10.10
CA ALA A 205 3.30 8.59 -10.70
C ALA A 205 3.30 7.85 -12.04
N ASP A 206 4.41 7.90 -12.77
CA ASP A 206 4.55 7.24 -14.06
C ASP A 206 4.79 5.73 -13.89
N GLU A 207 4.81 5.04 -15.02
CA GLU A 207 5.22 3.63 -15.08
C GLU A 207 6.71 3.47 -14.81
N PHE A 208 7.10 2.36 -14.21
CA PHE A 208 8.51 2.07 -13.94
C PHE A 208 8.80 0.56 -13.91
N PRO A 209 10.03 0.13 -14.26
CA PRO A 209 10.50 -1.21 -13.92
C PRO A 209 10.71 -1.33 -12.41
N THR A 210 10.78 -2.55 -11.87
CA THR A 210 11.08 -2.79 -10.44
C THR A 210 12.28 -1.99 -9.94
N ASN A 211 13.34 -1.92 -10.75
CA ASN A 211 14.52 -1.12 -10.49
C ASN A 211 14.83 -0.31 -11.76
N SER A 212 14.53 0.98 -11.74
CA SER A 212 14.79 1.93 -12.84
C SER A 212 16.20 2.52 -12.79
N GLY A 213 16.94 2.27 -11.70
CA GLY A 213 18.19 2.97 -11.40
C GLY A 213 17.99 4.39 -10.84
N LEU A 214 16.76 4.81 -10.52
CA LEU A 214 16.49 6.11 -9.88
C LEU A 214 17.31 6.31 -8.60
N VAL A 215 17.45 5.24 -7.82
CA VAL A 215 18.32 5.17 -6.65
C VAL A 215 19.02 3.81 -6.61
N SER A 216 20.22 3.76 -6.02
CA SER A 216 21.02 2.54 -5.91
C SER A 216 20.47 1.61 -4.83
N VAL A 217 19.66 0.62 -5.23
CA VAL A 217 19.02 -0.39 -4.37
C VAL A 217 19.25 -1.81 -4.88
N CYS A 218 18.99 -2.83 -4.07
CA CYS A 218 19.11 -4.23 -4.50
C CYS A 218 18.07 -4.60 -5.56
N GLU A 219 18.33 -5.65 -6.35
CA GLU A 219 17.41 -6.09 -7.42
C GLU A 219 15.99 -6.43 -6.95
N ASN A 220 15.85 -6.87 -5.69
CA ASN A 220 14.56 -7.21 -5.09
C ASN A 220 13.89 -6.03 -4.36
N GLU A 221 14.45 -4.82 -4.43
CA GLU A 221 13.98 -3.60 -3.79
C GLU A 221 13.47 -2.61 -4.85
N PHE A 222 12.47 -1.81 -4.49
CA PHE A 222 12.00 -0.74 -5.36
C PHE A 222 12.94 0.46 -5.33
N SER A 223 13.23 1.04 -6.50
CA SER A 223 13.87 2.35 -6.61
C SER A 223 12.86 3.51 -6.68
N ASP A 224 11.65 3.24 -7.16
CA ASP A 224 10.66 4.28 -7.54
C ASP A 224 9.56 4.48 -6.51
N LEU A 225 9.64 3.82 -5.35
CA LEU A 225 8.75 4.08 -4.22
C LEU A 225 9.44 3.85 -2.88
N PHE A 226 8.94 4.53 -1.85
CA PHE A 226 9.29 4.31 -0.45
C PHE A 226 8.08 4.49 0.45
N LYS A 227 8.23 4.15 1.73
CA LYS A 227 7.16 4.22 2.74
C LYS A 227 7.62 4.89 4.03
N LEU A 228 6.65 5.47 4.73
CA LEU A 228 6.75 5.86 6.13
C LEU A 228 5.76 5.01 6.92
N VAL A 229 6.19 4.45 8.05
CA VAL A 229 5.36 3.55 8.86
C VAL A 229 5.43 3.95 10.32
N ARG A 230 4.29 3.96 11.01
CA ARG A 230 4.18 4.22 12.44
C ARG A 230 4.97 3.21 13.28
N ALA A 231 5.36 3.61 14.49
CA ALA A 231 5.98 2.67 15.43
C ALA A 231 5.02 1.50 15.77
N ASN A 232 5.59 0.35 16.12
CA ASN A 232 4.84 -0.84 16.57
C ASN A 232 3.79 -1.37 15.56
N HIS A 233 4.02 -1.20 14.26
CA HIS A 233 3.12 -1.65 13.19
C HIS A 233 3.02 -3.18 13.08
N VAL A 234 4.07 -3.94 13.38
CA VAL A 234 4.01 -5.42 13.28
C VAL A 234 3.45 -6.00 14.58
N LYS A 235 2.20 -6.47 14.53
CA LYS A 235 1.54 -7.22 15.61
C LYS A 235 0.82 -8.50 15.16
N THR A 236 1.09 -9.00 13.95
CA THR A 236 0.51 -10.27 13.48
C THR A 236 1.40 -11.44 13.88
N ASP A 237 1.11 -12.03 15.04
CA ASP A 237 1.78 -13.20 15.61
C ASP A 237 0.96 -14.49 15.35
N GLU A 238 1.47 -15.64 15.81
CA GLU A 238 0.75 -16.93 15.74
C GLU A 238 -0.64 -16.89 16.41
N HIS A 239 -0.86 -15.95 17.33
CA HIS A 239 -2.13 -15.75 17.99
C HIS A 239 -3.15 -15.09 17.05
N TRP A 240 -2.73 -14.13 16.21
CA TRP A 240 -3.60 -13.53 15.20
C TRP A 240 -4.21 -14.57 14.25
N VAL A 241 -3.42 -15.52 13.74
CA VAL A 241 -3.88 -16.55 12.80
C VAL A 241 -5.05 -17.39 13.36
N LYS A 242 -5.10 -17.57 14.69
CA LYS A 242 -6.15 -18.34 15.37
C LYS A 242 -7.37 -17.50 15.77
N HIS A 243 -7.21 -16.19 15.92
CA HIS A 243 -8.20 -15.30 16.53
C HIS A 243 -8.57 -14.09 15.68
N TRP A 244 -8.19 -14.08 14.39
CA TRP A 244 -8.54 -13.02 13.45
C TRP A 244 -10.06 -12.83 13.38
N LYS A 245 -10.47 -11.58 13.08
CA LYS A 245 -11.88 -11.21 12.95
C LYS A 245 -12.12 -10.58 11.59
N PRO A 246 -13.29 -10.80 10.97
CA PRO A 246 -13.64 -10.14 9.73
C PRO A 246 -13.89 -8.64 9.96
N ALA A 247 -13.41 -7.82 9.04
CA ALA A 247 -13.73 -6.40 8.96
C ALA A 247 -15.14 -6.18 8.40
N LYS A 248 -15.77 -5.06 8.77
CA LYS A 248 -17.09 -4.67 8.27
C LYS A 248 -16.96 -3.61 7.19
N LEU A 249 -17.83 -3.68 6.18
CA LEU A 249 -17.97 -2.64 5.18
C LEU A 249 -19.12 -1.67 5.53
N THR A 250 -18.99 -0.42 5.12
CA THR A 250 -20.06 0.59 5.20
C THR A 250 -21.19 0.29 4.23
N ASN A 251 -20.87 -0.31 3.09
CA ASN A 251 -21.82 -0.77 2.08
C ASN A 251 -21.25 -1.95 1.30
N TYR A 252 -21.85 -3.14 1.47
CA TYR A 252 -21.41 -4.36 0.80
C TYR A 252 -21.76 -4.40 -0.69
N HIS A 253 -22.63 -3.51 -1.19
CA HIS A 253 -23.05 -3.51 -2.58
C HIS A 253 -22.13 -2.70 -3.49
N THR A 254 -21.44 -1.67 -2.98
CA THR A 254 -20.61 -0.74 -3.78
C THR A 254 -19.61 -1.48 -4.67
N TYR A 255 -18.91 -2.48 -4.11
CA TYR A 255 -17.93 -3.31 -4.82
C TYR A 255 -18.30 -4.80 -4.85
N GLN A 256 -19.60 -5.09 -4.88
CA GLN A 256 -20.15 -6.44 -5.10
C GLN A 256 -19.74 -7.48 -4.03
N TRP A 257 -19.71 -7.07 -2.76
CA TRP A 257 -19.40 -7.91 -1.59
C TRP A 257 -20.64 -8.43 -0.84
N HIS A 258 -21.84 -8.30 -1.40
CA HIS A 258 -23.13 -8.64 -0.75
C HIS A 258 -23.23 -10.07 -0.19
N ALA A 259 -22.50 -11.04 -0.75
CA ALA A 259 -22.45 -12.41 -0.22
C ALA A 259 -21.78 -12.52 1.17
N TYR A 260 -21.13 -11.45 1.62
CA TYR A 260 -20.39 -11.35 2.88
C TYR A 260 -20.98 -10.30 3.83
N GLU A 261 -22.24 -9.89 3.63
CA GLU A 261 -22.96 -9.02 4.56
C GLU A 261 -23.44 -9.82 5.79
N TYR A 262 -23.20 -9.29 7.00
CA TYR A 262 -23.52 -9.93 8.29
C TYR A 262 -23.89 -8.93 9.38
#